data_AF-A0AAQ0HID3-F1
#
_entry.id   AF-A0AAQ0HID3-F1
#
_cell.length_a   1.000
_cell.length_b   1.000
_cell.length_c   1.000
_cell.angle_alpha   90.00
_cell.angle_beta   90.00
_cell.angle_gamma   90.00
#
_symmetry.space_group_name_H-M   'P 1'
#
loop_
_entity.id
_entity.type
_entity.pdbx_description
1 polymer ?
#
loop_
_entity_poly.entity_id
_entity_poly.type
_entity_poly.pdbx_seq_one_letter_code
_entity_poly.pdbx_strand_id
1 'polypeptide(L)'
;MPAAACSGRQEPIAHFISTPPYFAGPDADPQSLATIGLAQAYLHWGFLAWAILGSLTTVMLMHYRYDKGLPLAPRTLLYPVFGERAIHGWIGTVADSCCVIAVVAGTVGPIGFLGLQLSYGLNALFGLPDSFATQSTLILLLVTIYTISAITGLERGIQFMSRWNLILAFGLLVFILLFGPTWAVLGVPMPMVSLRDSS
;
A
#
# COMPACT_ATOMS: atom_id res chain seq x y z
N MET A 1 -12.44 13.54 8.42
CA MET A 1 -11.09 12.95 8.59
C MET A 1 -10.70 12.32 7.25
N PRO A 2 -9.71 12.84 6.51
CA PRO A 2 -9.41 12.31 5.17
C PRO A 2 -8.64 10.99 5.28
N ALA A 3 -9.22 9.97 4.67
CA ALA A 3 -9.11 8.54 4.95
C ALA A 3 -7.96 7.78 4.25
N ALA A 4 -6.79 8.38 3.99
CA ALA A 4 -5.82 7.73 3.08
C ALA A 4 -4.34 7.72 3.53
N ALA A 5 -4.01 8.19 4.74
CA ALA A 5 -2.62 8.26 5.22
C ALA A 5 -2.25 7.25 6.33
N CYS A 6 -3.17 6.43 6.80
CA CYS A 6 -2.99 5.65 8.03
C CYS A 6 -2.92 4.13 7.85
N SER A 7 -2.91 3.57 6.65
CA SER A 7 -3.30 2.16 6.51
C SER A 7 -2.24 1.12 6.92
N GLY A 8 -0.94 1.37 6.72
CA GLY A 8 0.08 0.35 7.07
C GLY A 8 0.44 0.27 8.56
N ARG A 9 0.80 1.40 9.18
CA ARG A 9 1.28 1.48 10.57
C ARG A 9 0.17 1.87 11.55
N GLN A 10 -0.82 2.61 11.08
CA GLN A 10 -1.78 3.29 11.94
C GLN A 10 -3.17 2.62 11.91
N GLU A 11 -3.42 1.70 10.99
CA GLU A 11 -4.61 0.86 10.95
C GLU A 11 -4.66 -0.13 12.13
N PRO A 12 -3.57 -0.84 12.51
CA PRO A 12 -3.59 -1.66 13.72
C PRO A 12 -3.82 -0.82 14.99
N ILE A 13 -3.21 0.37 15.05
CA ILE A 13 -3.37 1.31 16.19
C ILE A 13 -4.80 1.88 16.21
N ALA A 14 -5.37 2.20 15.05
CA ALA A 14 -6.74 2.69 14.95
C ALA A 14 -7.76 1.61 15.28
N HIS A 15 -7.54 0.35 14.90
CA HIS A 15 -8.39 -0.77 15.30
C HIS A 15 -8.20 -1.18 16.76
N PHE A 16 -7.03 -0.91 17.34
CA PHE A 16 -6.81 -1.03 18.77
C PHE A 16 -7.57 0.04 19.58
N ILE A 17 -7.63 1.28 19.07
CA ILE A 17 -8.30 2.42 19.73
C ILE A 17 -9.82 2.44 19.45
N SER A 18 -10.24 2.00 18.26
CA SER A 18 -11.62 1.99 17.80
C SER A 18 -11.93 0.63 17.15
N THR A 19 -12.12 -0.36 18.01
CA THR A 19 -12.47 -1.73 17.60
C THR A 19 -13.89 -1.75 17.04
N PRO A 20 -14.15 -2.48 15.93
CA PRO A 20 -15.52 -2.67 15.44
C PRO A 20 -16.42 -3.26 16.54
N PRO A 21 -17.66 -2.77 16.69
CA PRO A 21 -18.54 -3.13 17.81
C PRO A 21 -18.86 -4.63 17.92
N TYR A 22 -18.65 -5.40 16.85
CA TYR A 22 -18.79 -6.86 16.85
C TYR A 22 -17.70 -7.58 17.64
N PHE A 23 -16.53 -6.95 17.84
CA PHE A 23 -15.38 -7.50 18.55
C PHE A 23 -15.05 -6.75 19.85
N ALA A 24 -15.76 -5.65 20.13
CA ALA A 24 -15.66 -4.89 21.37
C ALA A 24 -16.58 -5.49 22.45
N GLY A 25 -16.22 -6.66 22.96
CA GLY A 25 -16.86 -7.19 24.17
C GLY A 25 -16.56 -6.29 25.37
N PRO A 26 -17.47 -6.17 26.35
CA PRO A 26 -17.27 -5.33 27.54
C PRO A 26 -16.06 -5.74 28.40
N ASP A 27 -15.50 -6.94 28.19
CA ASP A 27 -14.32 -7.49 28.90
C ASP A 27 -13.12 -7.78 27.96
N ALA A 28 -12.97 -7.02 26.86
CA ALA A 28 -11.89 -7.27 25.91
C ALA A 28 -10.51 -6.91 26.50
N ASP A 29 -9.73 -7.92 26.83
CA ASP A 29 -8.34 -7.80 27.29
C ASP A 29 -7.47 -7.06 26.23
N PRO A 30 -6.54 -6.16 26.61
CA PRO A 30 -5.71 -5.43 25.65
C PRO A 30 -4.96 -6.33 24.66
N GLN A 31 -4.60 -7.56 25.03
CA GLN A 31 -3.92 -8.49 24.12
C GLN A 31 -4.87 -9.02 23.03
N SER A 32 -6.16 -9.21 23.36
CA SER A 32 -7.19 -9.60 22.39
C SER A 32 -7.46 -8.51 21.35
N LEU A 33 -7.52 -7.24 21.79
CA LEU A 33 -7.71 -6.08 20.93
C LEU A 33 -6.53 -5.87 19.95
N ALA A 34 -5.30 -6.08 20.43
CA ALA A 34 -4.10 -6.04 19.58
C ALA A 34 -4.12 -7.13 18.50
N THR A 35 -4.56 -8.34 18.86
CA THR A 35 -4.66 -9.47 17.93
C THR A 35 -5.72 -9.21 16.84
N ILE A 36 -6.88 -8.65 17.21
CA ILE A 36 -7.94 -8.28 16.25
C ILE A 36 -7.47 -7.16 15.31
N GLY A 37 -6.81 -6.13 15.84
CA GLY A 37 -6.29 -5.03 15.02
C GLY A 37 -5.24 -5.49 14.01
N LEU A 38 -4.36 -6.40 14.40
CA LEU A 38 -3.38 -7.01 13.48
C LEU A 38 -4.05 -7.97 12.49
N ALA A 39 -5.03 -8.77 12.90
CA ALA A 39 -5.76 -9.67 12.00
C ALA A 39 -6.41 -8.86 10.86
N GLN A 40 -7.05 -7.74 11.17
CA GLN A 40 -7.66 -6.87 10.17
C GLN A 40 -6.63 -6.22 9.25
N ALA A 41 -5.50 -5.76 9.79
CA ALA A 41 -4.41 -5.24 8.97
C ALA A 41 -3.84 -6.33 8.03
N TYR A 42 -3.71 -7.57 8.48
CA TYR A 42 -3.28 -8.71 7.63
C TYR A 42 -4.31 -9.10 6.57
N LEU A 43 -5.61 -8.86 6.79
CA LEU A 43 -6.62 -9.06 5.75
C LEU A 43 -6.47 -8.02 4.62
N HIS A 44 -6.22 -6.76 4.96
CA HIS A 44 -6.08 -5.68 3.98
C HIS A 44 -4.71 -5.61 3.30
N TRP A 45 -3.63 -5.96 4.01
CA TRP A 45 -2.24 -5.79 3.55
C TRP A 45 -1.45 -7.10 3.44
N GLY A 46 -2.01 -8.20 3.93
CA GLY A 46 -1.37 -9.51 3.90
C GLY A 46 -1.68 -10.30 2.64
N PHE A 47 -1.53 -11.62 2.75
CA PHE A 47 -1.53 -12.54 1.61
C PHE A 47 -2.78 -12.44 0.73
N LEU A 48 -3.96 -12.25 1.33
CA LEU A 48 -5.24 -12.21 0.59
C LEU A 48 -5.29 -11.06 -0.43
N ALA A 49 -4.89 -9.85 -0.02
CA ALA A 49 -4.88 -8.68 -0.89
C ALA A 49 -3.92 -8.87 -2.08
N TRP A 50 -2.71 -9.37 -1.81
CA TRP A 50 -1.71 -9.64 -2.84
C TRP A 50 -2.10 -10.81 -3.76
N ALA A 51 -2.74 -11.84 -3.23
CA ALA A 51 -3.20 -12.98 -4.01
C ALA A 51 -4.24 -12.54 -5.05
N ILE A 52 -5.25 -11.78 -4.62
CA ILE A 52 -6.37 -11.38 -5.50
C ILE A 52 -5.97 -10.23 -6.43
N LEU A 53 -5.43 -9.13 -5.90
CA LEU A 53 -5.20 -7.92 -6.69
C LEU A 53 -3.91 -8.00 -7.50
N GLY A 54 -2.85 -8.59 -6.94
CA GLY A 54 -1.53 -8.66 -7.56
C GLY A 54 -1.34 -9.91 -8.41
N SER A 55 -1.42 -11.08 -7.79
CA SER A 55 -0.99 -12.33 -8.45
C SER A 55 -1.98 -12.81 -9.51
N LEU A 56 -3.29 -12.83 -9.20
CA LEU A 56 -4.30 -13.35 -10.11
C LEU A 56 -4.42 -12.50 -11.39
N THR A 57 -4.48 -11.18 -11.24
CA THR A 57 -4.57 -10.24 -12.37
C THR A 57 -3.35 -10.32 -13.27
N THR A 58 -2.15 -10.44 -12.69
CA THR A 58 -0.89 -10.56 -13.44
C THR A 58 -0.81 -11.88 -14.21
N VAL A 59 -1.19 -13.00 -13.58
CA VAL A 59 -1.20 -14.32 -14.23
C VAL A 59 -2.20 -14.33 -15.40
N MET A 60 -3.39 -13.76 -15.21
CA MET A 60 -4.39 -13.63 -16.27
C MET A 60 -3.85 -12.79 -17.45
N LEU A 61 -3.30 -11.60 -17.18
CA LEU A 61 -2.73 -10.73 -18.21
C LEU A 61 -1.58 -11.40 -18.96
N MET A 62 -0.70 -12.12 -18.25
CA MET A 62 0.40 -12.83 -18.89
C MET A 62 -0.08 -14.00 -19.74
N HIS A 63 -1.05 -14.78 -19.27
CA HIS A 63 -1.67 -15.83 -20.08
C HIS A 63 -2.26 -15.26 -21.37
N TYR A 64 -3.02 -14.16 -21.31
CA TYR A 64 -3.58 -13.53 -22.51
C TYR A 64 -2.53 -12.92 -23.44
N ARG A 65 -1.42 -12.42 -22.88
CA ARG A 65 -0.32 -11.86 -23.67
C ARG A 65 0.47 -12.95 -24.39
N TYR A 66 0.87 -14.00 -23.69
CA TYR A 66 1.73 -15.05 -24.23
C TYR A 66 0.96 -16.05 -25.10
N ASP A 67 -0.27 -16.41 -24.75
CA ASP A 67 -1.02 -17.43 -25.49
C ASP A 67 -1.86 -16.84 -26.63
N LYS A 68 -2.39 -15.63 -26.45
CA LYS A 68 -3.28 -14.97 -27.43
C LYS A 68 -2.70 -13.73 -28.11
N GLY A 69 -1.50 -13.30 -27.72
CA GLY A 69 -0.85 -12.12 -28.31
C GLY A 69 -1.56 -10.79 -28.02
N LEU A 70 -2.52 -10.75 -27.10
CA LEU A 70 -3.33 -9.57 -26.81
C LEU A 70 -2.49 -8.45 -26.16
N PRO A 71 -2.89 -7.18 -26.26
CA PRO A 71 -2.17 -6.07 -25.63
C PRO A 71 -2.15 -6.21 -24.10
N LEU A 72 -1.06 -5.77 -23.46
CA LEU A 72 -0.96 -5.66 -22.00
C LEU A 72 -1.71 -4.40 -21.53
N ALA A 73 -3.04 -4.44 -21.58
CA ALA A 73 -3.90 -3.33 -21.22
C ALA A 73 -5.03 -3.79 -20.29
N PRO A 74 -5.57 -2.92 -19.41
CA PRO A 74 -6.68 -3.26 -18.53
C PRO A 74 -7.89 -3.84 -19.28
N ARG A 75 -8.19 -3.33 -20.49
CA ARG A 75 -9.23 -3.88 -21.38
C ARG A 75 -9.10 -5.38 -21.67
N THR A 76 -7.89 -5.95 -21.61
CA THR A 76 -7.65 -7.39 -21.88
C THR A 76 -8.25 -8.28 -20.80
N LEU A 77 -8.40 -7.77 -19.57
CA LEU A 77 -9.11 -8.49 -18.50
C LEU A 77 -10.62 -8.63 -18.77
N LEU A 78 -11.18 -7.78 -19.64
CA LEU A 78 -12.59 -7.83 -20.06
C LEU A 78 -12.81 -8.76 -21.28
N TYR A 79 -11.74 -9.23 -21.91
CA TYR A 79 -11.79 -10.14 -23.04
C TYR A 79 -12.57 -11.45 -22.77
N PRO A 80 -12.43 -12.16 -21.64
CA PRO A 80 -13.21 -13.38 -21.40
C PRO A 80 -14.73 -13.16 -21.34
N VAL A 81 -15.18 -11.95 -20.99
CA VAL A 81 -16.61 -11.63 -20.83
C VAL A 81 -17.21 -11.03 -22.10
N PHE A 82 -16.48 -10.11 -22.74
CA PHE A 82 -16.99 -9.32 -23.88
C PHE A 82 -16.31 -9.67 -25.22
N GLY A 83 -15.32 -10.56 -25.22
CA GLY A 83 -14.61 -11.01 -26.42
C GLY A 83 -13.90 -9.87 -27.17
N GLU A 84 -13.92 -9.94 -28.50
CA GLU A 84 -13.36 -8.93 -29.42
C GLU A 84 -13.87 -7.50 -29.17
N ARG A 85 -15.11 -7.36 -28.64
CA ARG A 85 -15.70 -6.05 -28.35
C ARG A 85 -15.00 -5.31 -27.20
N ALA A 86 -14.32 -6.02 -26.30
CA ALA A 86 -13.51 -5.37 -25.26
C ALA A 86 -12.19 -4.80 -25.81
N ILE A 87 -11.66 -5.34 -26.91
CA ILE A 87 -10.37 -4.90 -27.46
C ILE A 87 -10.57 -3.72 -28.42
N HIS A 88 -11.54 -3.86 -29.33
CA HIS A 88 -11.78 -2.92 -30.42
C HIS A 88 -13.01 -2.01 -30.21
N GLY A 89 -13.85 -2.31 -29.20
CA GLY A 89 -15.08 -1.56 -28.94
C GLY A 89 -14.92 -0.47 -27.88
N TRP A 90 -15.94 0.39 -27.81
CA TRP A 90 -16.02 1.52 -26.89
C TRP A 90 -15.94 1.11 -25.40
N ILE A 91 -16.39 -0.10 -25.06
CA ILE A 91 -16.35 -0.66 -23.70
C ILE A 91 -14.90 -0.75 -23.18
N GLY A 92 -13.97 -1.18 -24.04
CA GLY A 92 -12.55 -1.23 -23.69
C GLY A 92 -11.94 0.14 -23.44
N THR A 93 -12.31 1.13 -24.26
CA THR A 93 -11.84 2.51 -24.12
C THR A 93 -12.35 3.16 -22.84
N VAL A 94 -13.61 2.92 -22.46
CA VAL A 94 -14.17 3.41 -21.19
C VAL A 94 -13.47 2.75 -20.01
N ALA A 95 -13.27 1.43 -20.06
CA ALA A 95 -12.57 0.70 -19.00
C ALA A 95 -11.13 1.18 -18.80
N ASP A 96 -10.38 1.36 -19.89
CA ASP A 96 -9.02 1.90 -19.81
C ASP A 96 -9.00 3.32 -19.26
N SER A 97 -9.93 4.18 -19.67
CA SER A 97 -10.04 5.55 -19.16
C SER A 97 -10.33 5.59 -17.66
N CYS A 98 -11.29 4.76 -17.20
CA CYS A 98 -11.58 4.59 -15.78
C CYS A 98 -10.37 4.06 -15.01
N CYS A 99 -9.62 3.11 -15.59
CA CYS A 99 -8.42 2.55 -14.97
C CYS A 99 -7.31 3.60 -14.83
N VAL A 100 -7.05 4.40 -15.87
CA VAL A 100 -6.07 5.50 -15.80
C VAL A 100 -6.45 6.52 -14.73
N ILE A 101 -7.73 6.92 -14.67
CA ILE A 101 -8.22 7.85 -13.63
C ILE A 101 -8.04 7.22 -12.24
N ALA A 102 -8.37 5.94 -12.07
CA ALA A 102 -8.21 5.24 -10.79
C ALA A 102 -6.75 5.17 -10.35
N VAL A 103 -5.82 4.88 -11.27
CA VAL A 103 -4.37 4.86 -10.99
C VAL A 103 -3.87 6.26 -10.62
N VAL A 104 -4.28 7.30 -11.33
CA VAL A 104 -3.89 8.68 -11.01
C VAL A 104 -4.46 9.09 -9.65
N ALA A 105 -5.75 8.88 -9.40
CA ALA A 105 -6.37 9.19 -8.12
C ALA A 105 -5.71 8.42 -6.95
N GLY A 106 -5.36 7.15 -7.18
CA GLY A 106 -4.70 6.29 -6.20
C GLY A 106 -3.24 6.64 -5.93
N THR A 107 -2.53 7.24 -6.89
CA THR A 107 -1.10 7.62 -6.73
C THR A 107 -0.92 9.02 -6.16
N VAL A 108 -1.77 9.98 -6.54
CA VAL A 108 -1.66 11.39 -6.10
C VAL A 108 -1.85 11.52 -4.58
N GLY A 109 -2.80 10.79 -3.99
CA GLY A 109 -3.05 10.81 -2.55
C GLY A 109 -1.80 10.47 -1.72
N PRO A 110 -1.23 9.25 -1.88
CA PRO A 110 -0.01 8.85 -1.20
C PRO A 110 1.17 9.82 -1.40
N ILE A 111 1.37 10.37 -2.60
CA ILE A 111 2.44 11.34 -2.86
C ILE A 111 2.27 12.61 -2.00
N GLY A 112 1.06 13.13 -1.93
CA GLY A 112 0.76 14.30 -1.08
C GLY A 112 1.02 14.01 0.40
N PHE A 113 0.59 12.85 0.89
CA PHE A 113 0.82 12.45 2.27
C PHE A 113 2.30 12.23 2.60
N LEU A 114 3.09 11.65 1.69
CA LEU A 114 4.53 11.49 1.86
C LEU A 114 5.23 12.84 2.00
N GLY A 115 4.80 13.85 1.24
CA GLY A 115 5.33 15.20 1.36
C GLY A 115 5.02 15.85 2.72
N LEU A 116 3.81 15.65 3.24
CA LEU A 116 3.46 16.08 4.59
C LEU A 116 4.33 15.38 5.64
N GLN A 117 4.47 14.06 5.53
CA GLN A 117 5.30 13.27 6.46
C GLN A 117 6.77 13.70 6.43
N LEU A 118 7.30 14.07 5.25
CA LEU A 118 8.65 14.62 5.14
C LEU A 118 8.76 16.00 5.80
N SER A 119 7.79 16.88 5.61
CA SER A 119 7.74 18.20 6.26
C SER A 119 7.78 18.07 7.79
N TYR A 120 6.96 17.17 8.35
CA TYR A 120 6.99 16.86 9.78
C TYR A 120 8.35 16.33 10.25
N GLY A 121 8.97 15.44 9.47
CA GLY A 121 10.31 14.93 9.77
C GLY A 121 11.37 16.03 9.78
N LEU A 122 11.32 16.96 8.82
CA LEU A 122 12.23 18.10 8.75
C LEU A 122 12.00 19.11 9.88
N ASN A 123 10.74 19.34 10.27
CA ASN A 123 10.43 20.15 11.45
C ASN A 123 11.02 19.53 12.73
N ALA A 124 10.85 18.23 12.93
CA ALA A 124 11.36 17.53 14.10
C ALA A 124 12.90 17.48 14.18
N LEU A 125 13.59 17.37 13.03
CA LEU A 125 15.06 17.24 12.97
C LEU A 125 15.79 18.58 12.88
N PHE A 126 15.25 19.55 12.13
CA PHE A 126 15.91 20.81 11.80
C PHE A 126 15.17 22.05 12.32
N GLY A 127 14.01 21.89 12.95
CA GLY A 127 13.23 23.00 13.53
C GLY A 127 12.54 23.89 12.50
N LEU A 128 12.47 23.49 11.22
CA LEU A 128 11.83 24.27 10.15
C LEU A 128 10.31 24.38 10.38
N PRO A 129 9.68 25.56 10.29
CA PRO A 129 8.25 25.71 10.56
C PRO A 129 7.38 24.83 9.66
N ASP A 130 6.54 23.98 10.27
CA ASP A 130 5.57 23.18 9.52
C ASP A 130 4.35 24.03 9.13
N SER A 131 4.52 24.82 8.07
CA SER A 131 3.49 25.67 7.49
C SER A 131 3.05 25.13 6.13
N PHE A 132 1.82 25.45 5.71
CA PHE A 132 1.30 25.09 4.39
C PHE A 132 2.25 25.51 3.24
N ALA A 133 2.92 26.66 3.38
CA ALA A 133 3.92 27.13 2.42
C ALA A 133 5.16 26.21 2.35
N THR A 134 5.61 25.69 3.48
CA THR A 134 6.78 24.78 3.55
C THR A 134 6.42 23.40 2.99
N GLN A 135 5.25 22.87 3.36
CA GLN A 135 4.74 21.59 2.87
C GLN A 135 4.54 21.59 1.34
N SER A 136 3.89 22.63 0.80
CA SER A 136 3.66 22.76 -0.64
C SER A 136 4.96 22.94 -1.44
N THR A 137 5.90 23.73 -0.93
CA THR A 137 7.22 23.91 -1.56
C THR A 137 8.01 22.60 -1.59
N LEU A 138 8.01 21.85 -0.50
CA LEU A 138 8.68 20.54 -0.43
C LEU A 138 8.06 19.53 -1.41
N ILE A 139 6.73 19.45 -1.46
CA ILE A 139 6.04 18.56 -2.40
C ILE A 139 6.40 18.94 -3.84
N LEU A 140 6.32 20.22 -4.22
CA LEU A 140 6.66 20.69 -5.56
C LEU A 140 8.11 20.36 -5.93
N LEU A 141 9.04 20.55 -5.00
CA LEU A 141 10.45 20.24 -5.20
C LEU A 141 10.67 18.73 -5.42
N LEU A 142 10.06 17.88 -4.59
CA LEU A 142 10.15 16.42 -4.73
C LEU A 142 9.56 15.94 -6.05
N VAL A 143 8.38 16.45 -6.43
CA VAL A 143 7.73 16.10 -7.71
C VAL A 143 8.59 16.54 -8.89
N THR A 144 9.23 17.71 -8.81
CA THR A 144 10.14 18.20 -9.85
C THR A 144 11.35 17.28 -10.00
N ILE A 145 12.01 16.92 -8.90
CA ILE A 145 13.14 15.99 -8.90
C ILE A 145 12.72 14.62 -9.45
N TYR A 146 11.56 14.10 -9.02
CA TYR A 146 11.01 12.85 -9.52
C TYR A 146 10.74 12.90 -11.03
N THR A 147 10.15 13.99 -11.52
CA THR A 147 9.85 14.17 -12.95
C THR A 147 11.13 14.21 -13.78
N ILE A 148 12.15 14.94 -13.33
CA ILE A 148 13.46 14.98 -13.99
C ILE A 148 14.06 13.57 -14.02
N SER A 149 14.04 12.85 -12.88
CA SER A 149 14.53 11.48 -12.79
C SER A 149 13.81 10.52 -13.75
N ALA A 150 12.49 10.67 -13.91
CA ALA A 150 11.69 9.84 -14.80
C ALA A 150 12.07 10.04 -16.28
N ILE A 151 12.39 11.28 -16.68
CA ILE A 151 12.75 11.64 -18.05
C ILE A 151 14.18 11.18 -18.40
N THR A 152 15.11 11.21 -17.44
CA THR A 152 16.54 10.91 -17.69
C THR A 152 16.92 9.43 -17.84
N GLY A 153 16.02 8.49 -17.52
CA GLY A 153 16.30 7.06 -17.67
C GLY A 153 15.63 6.23 -16.57
N LEU A 154 14.37 5.88 -16.80
CA LEU A 154 13.49 5.24 -15.83
C LEU A 154 14.00 3.86 -15.37
N GLU A 155 14.50 3.03 -16.29
CA GLU A 155 14.85 1.63 -15.98
C GLU A 155 15.97 1.49 -14.95
N ARG A 156 17.09 2.22 -15.13
CA ARG A 156 18.21 2.17 -14.19
C ARG A 156 17.90 2.89 -12.88
N GLY A 157 17.15 4.00 -12.94
CA GLY A 157 16.74 4.77 -11.77
C GLY A 157 15.84 3.95 -10.83
N ILE A 158 14.81 3.29 -11.37
CA ILE A 158 13.91 2.43 -10.59
C ILE A 158 14.68 1.29 -9.93
N GLN A 159 15.54 0.59 -10.67
CA GLN A 159 16.27 -0.55 -10.12
C GLN A 159 17.23 -0.14 -9.00
N PHE A 160 17.91 1.00 -9.15
CA PHE A 160 18.80 1.53 -8.11
C PHE A 160 18.03 1.96 -6.86
N MET A 161 16.97 2.75 -7.02
CA MET A 161 16.15 3.23 -5.90
C MET A 161 15.43 2.10 -5.17
N SER A 162 14.93 1.10 -5.89
CA SER A 162 14.31 -0.08 -5.30
C SER A 162 15.27 -0.88 -4.42
N ARG A 163 16.52 -1.09 -4.88
CA ARG A 163 17.55 -1.77 -4.08
C ARG A 163 17.86 -1.02 -2.78
N TRP A 164 18.04 0.29 -2.86
CA TRP A 164 18.29 1.11 -1.66
C TRP A 164 17.09 1.13 -0.71
N ASN A 165 15.87 1.26 -1.24
CA ASN A 165 14.66 1.20 -0.43
C ASN A 165 14.56 -0.13 0.32
N LEU A 166 14.86 -1.25 -0.34
CA LEU A 166 14.85 -2.56 0.31
C LEU A 166 15.90 -2.68 1.42
N ILE A 167 17.13 -2.20 1.18
CA ILE A 167 18.20 -2.20 2.18
C ILE A 167 17.83 -1.34 3.38
N LEU A 168 17.30 -0.13 3.15
CA LEU A 168 16.86 0.78 4.21
C LEU A 168 15.70 0.21 5.00
N ALA A 169 14.70 -0.36 4.33
CA ALA A 169 13.56 -1.00 4.97
C ALA A 169 13.99 -2.19 5.85
N PHE A 170 14.88 -3.04 5.35
CA PHE A 170 15.43 -4.16 6.11
C PHE A 170 16.30 -3.68 7.29
N GLY A 171 17.14 -2.67 7.09
CA GLY A 171 17.93 -2.06 8.15
C GLY A 171 17.05 -1.47 9.26
N LEU A 172 15.96 -0.78 8.89
CA LEU A 172 15.00 -0.25 9.85
C LEU A 172 14.25 -1.36 10.59
N LEU A 173 13.88 -2.44 9.91
CA LEU A 173 13.25 -3.61 10.54
C LEU A 173 14.17 -4.21 11.61
N VAL A 174 15.45 -4.45 11.29
CA VAL A 174 16.44 -4.96 12.25
C VAL A 174 16.63 -3.99 13.41
N PHE A 175 16.72 -2.69 13.14
CA PHE A 175 16.82 -1.66 14.18
C PHE A 175 15.63 -1.69 15.14
N ILE A 176 14.40 -1.78 14.63
CA ILE A 176 13.18 -1.87 15.45
C ILE A 176 13.15 -3.18 16.25
N LEU A 177 13.62 -4.29 15.70
CA LEU A 177 13.64 -5.57 16.43
C LEU A 177 14.64 -5.57 17.59
N LEU A 178 15.79 -4.91 17.43
CA LEU A 178 16.84 -4.83 18.44
C LEU A 178 16.58 -3.77 19.51
N PHE A 179 16.08 -2.58 19.11
CA PHE A 179 15.88 -1.43 20.01
C PHE A 179 14.42 -1.20 20.40
N GLY A 180 13.46 -1.89 19.77
CA GLY A 180 12.06 -1.88 20.14
C GLY A 180 11.71 -2.96 21.18
N PRO A 181 10.50 -2.93 21.73
CA PRO A 181 10.03 -3.92 22.70
C PRO A 181 9.81 -5.28 22.01
N THR A 182 10.87 -6.05 21.81
CA THR A 182 10.87 -7.32 21.08
C THR A 182 9.84 -8.31 21.66
N TRP A 183 9.65 -8.29 22.98
CA TRP A 183 8.66 -9.12 23.67
C TRP A 183 7.21 -8.74 23.32
N ALA A 184 6.93 -7.45 23.09
CA ALA A 184 5.60 -6.99 22.70
C ALA A 184 5.34 -7.25 21.20
N VAL A 185 6.38 -7.25 20.36
CA VAL A 185 6.27 -7.58 18.93
C VAL A 185 6.09 -9.09 18.71
N LEU A 186 6.83 -9.92 19.45
CA LEU A 186 6.75 -11.38 19.35
C LEU A 186 5.65 -12.01 20.21
N GLY A 187 5.23 -11.33 21.28
CA GLY A 187 4.21 -11.80 22.22
C GLY A 187 2.78 -11.55 21.76
N VAL A 188 2.56 -10.88 20.62
CA VAL A 188 1.25 -10.86 19.98
C VAL A 188 1.13 -12.11 19.10
N PRO A 189 0.30 -13.10 19.50
CA PRO A 189 0.14 -14.30 18.71
C PRO A 189 -0.40 -13.93 17.33
N MET A 190 0.36 -14.26 16.30
CA MET A 190 -0.09 -14.14 14.92
C MET A 190 -1.41 -14.92 14.78
N PRO A 191 -2.50 -14.30 14.29
CA PRO A 191 -3.81 -14.95 14.20
C PRO A 191 -3.89 -16.08 13.16
N MET A 192 -2.74 -16.53 12.61
CA MET A 192 -2.68 -17.39 11.42
C MET A 192 -2.56 -18.88 11.69
N VAL A 193 -2.48 -19.36 12.94
CA VAL A 193 -2.58 -20.80 13.27
C VAL A 193 -3.04 -20.98 14.72
N SER A 194 -4.34 -20.86 14.99
CA SER A 194 -4.94 -21.50 16.17
C SER A 194 -6.32 -22.04 15.80
N LEU A 195 -6.31 -23.07 14.96
CA LEU A 195 -7.38 -24.04 14.93
C LEU A 195 -6.89 -25.23 15.75
N ARG A 196 -7.67 -25.60 16.78
CA ARG A 196 -7.43 -26.66 17.78
C ARG A 196 -6.59 -26.12 18.96
N ASP A 197 -7.22 -25.80 20.09
CA ASP A 197 -7.83 -26.81 20.96
C ASP A 197 -9.24 -26.44 21.45
N SER A 198 -10.23 -27.17 20.94
CA SER A 198 -11.50 -27.41 21.63
C SER A 198 -11.51 -28.87 22.06
N SER A 199 -11.07 -29.14 23.28
CA SER A 199 -11.40 -30.36 24.04
C SER A 199 -11.19 -30.07 25.52
#